data_AF-B0DE85-F1
#
_entry.id   AF-B0DE85-F1
#
_cell.length_a   1.000
_cell.length_b   1.000
_cell.length_c   1.000
_cell.angle_alpha   90.00
_cell.angle_beta   90.00
_cell.angle_gamma   90.00
#
_symmetry.space_group_name_H-M   'P 1'
#
loop_
_entity.id
_entity.type
_entity.pdbx_description
1 polymer ?
#
loop_
_entity_poly.entity_id
_entity_poly.type
_entity_poly.pdbx_seq_one_letter_code
_entity_poly.pdbx_strand_id
1 'polypeptide(L)'
;MVFRDLFSIPPVDEMETYEGVPLVYLMDRSDTLQSLLQLVYNDIDSPFWRLDPCTLRHLHDILELTDKYAIDYLRENIVTQIESCWPRTLRRWDELDPNGLLPEPASAIRLAREHIIPSILPAAFYHLSRISIEGDWRNIRQHGEAVKSVCVADWGLLTADDLRCLLKGRAKMRRASQEILRFGFHREEWPEECSSAKRWRLLGEIEEACIKSPDILHAAKDYIEKEDYGDGVCQPCCSRIRYDLGTFRYTLWTMLSDFFSIHMIRT
;
A
#
# COMPACT_ATOMS: atom_id res chain seq x y z
N MET A 1 -19.39 12.32 -21.95
CA MET A 1 -20.11 11.26 -21.22
C MET A 1 -21.04 10.55 -22.19
N VAL A 2 -20.85 9.25 -22.36
CA VAL A 2 -21.52 8.43 -23.39
C VAL A 2 -23.05 8.48 -23.29
N PHE A 3 -23.59 8.49 -22.07
CA PHE A 3 -25.04 8.54 -21.85
C PHE A 3 -25.69 9.82 -22.37
N ARG A 4 -25.01 10.97 -22.32
CA ARG A 4 -25.56 12.22 -22.87
C ARG A 4 -25.77 12.11 -24.37
N ASP A 5 -24.79 11.54 -25.06
CA ASP A 5 -24.83 11.42 -26.52
C ASP A 5 -25.85 10.33 -26.92
N LEU A 6 -25.93 9.23 -26.15
CA LEU A 6 -26.96 8.20 -26.29
C LEU A 6 -28.38 8.78 -26.17
N PHE A 7 -28.64 9.62 -25.16
CA PHE A 7 -29.94 10.27 -24.96
C PHE A 7 -30.24 11.40 -25.94
N SER A 8 -29.25 11.84 -26.73
CA SER A 8 -29.42 12.89 -27.75
C SER A 8 -29.86 12.33 -29.10
N ILE A 9 -29.82 11.00 -29.29
CA ILE A 9 -30.27 10.35 -30.52
C ILE A 9 -31.81 10.31 -30.51
N PRO A 10 -32.49 10.90 -31.51
CA PRO A 10 -33.94 10.84 -31.58
C PRO A 10 -34.41 9.38 -31.75
N PRO A 11 -35.46 8.96 -31.03
CA PRO A 11 -36.00 7.62 -31.19
C PRO A 11 -36.53 7.44 -32.61
N VAL A 12 -36.14 6.34 -33.25
CA VAL A 12 -36.65 5.94 -34.57
C VAL A 12 -37.94 5.16 -34.36
N ASP A 13 -38.91 5.23 -35.29
CA ASP A 13 -40.23 4.58 -35.14
C ASP A 13 -40.17 3.06 -34.89
N GLU A 14 -39.07 2.40 -35.25
CA GLU A 14 -38.85 0.96 -35.07
C GLU A 14 -38.10 0.59 -33.78
N MET A 15 -37.79 1.56 -32.92
CA MET A 15 -36.99 1.31 -31.73
C MET A 15 -37.80 0.58 -30.66
N GLU A 16 -37.24 -0.48 -30.09
CA GLU A 16 -37.88 -1.23 -29.03
C GLU A 16 -38.12 -0.34 -27.81
N THR A 17 -39.26 -0.53 -27.14
CA THR A 17 -39.64 0.25 -25.96
C THR A 17 -39.91 -0.64 -24.78
N TYR A 18 -39.62 -0.12 -23.59
CA TYR A 18 -39.94 -0.74 -22.31
C TYR A 18 -40.77 0.28 -21.52
N GLU A 19 -41.99 -0.09 -21.12
CA GLU A 19 -42.93 0.82 -20.43
C GLU A 19 -43.16 2.17 -21.16
N GLY A 20 -43.14 2.14 -22.49
CA GLY A 20 -43.37 3.32 -23.33
C GLY A 20 -42.16 4.26 -23.46
N VAL A 21 -40.99 3.90 -22.92
CA VAL A 21 -39.73 4.62 -23.15
C VAL A 21 -38.78 3.82 -24.05
N PRO A 22 -37.94 4.50 -24.85
CA PRO A 22 -36.78 3.91 -25.54
C PRO A 22 -36.00 2.88 -24.72
N LEU A 23 -35.93 1.63 -25.20
CA LEU A 23 -35.13 0.58 -24.58
C LEU A 23 -33.71 0.55 -25.18
N VAL A 24 -32.70 0.57 -24.30
CA VAL A 24 -31.29 0.39 -24.69
C VAL A 24 -30.71 -0.81 -23.98
N TYR A 25 -30.19 -1.76 -24.76
CA TYR A 25 -29.49 -2.93 -24.24
C TYR A 25 -28.02 -2.60 -23.95
N LEU A 26 -27.61 -2.84 -22.72
CA LEU A 26 -26.21 -2.76 -22.29
C LEU A 26 -25.65 -4.18 -22.13
N MET A 27 -24.45 -4.41 -22.67
CA MET A 27 -23.80 -5.73 -22.67
C MET A 27 -22.98 -6.00 -21.39
N ASP A 28 -22.97 -5.05 -20.46
CA ASP A 28 -22.21 -5.19 -19.21
C ASP A 28 -22.93 -6.07 -18.20
N ARG A 29 -22.16 -6.59 -17.25
CA ARG A 29 -22.73 -7.38 -16.16
C ARG A 29 -23.66 -6.51 -15.32
N SER A 30 -24.83 -7.05 -15.02
CA SER A 30 -25.88 -6.32 -14.30
C SER A 30 -25.46 -5.89 -12.89
N ASP A 31 -24.64 -6.70 -12.20
CA ASP A 31 -24.14 -6.39 -10.85
C ASP A 31 -23.15 -5.22 -10.83
N THR A 32 -22.21 -5.19 -11.78
CA THR A 32 -21.27 -4.07 -11.94
C THR A 32 -21.99 -2.79 -12.38
N LEU A 33 -22.91 -2.89 -13.33
CA LEU A 33 -23.69 -1.75 -13.82
C LEU A 33 -24.59 -1.18 -12.72
N GLN A 34 -25.26 -2.03 -11.94
CA GLN A 34 -26.05 -1.60 -10.79
C GLN A 34 -25.18 -0.83 -9.78
N SER A 35 -23.98 -1.32 -9.49
CA SER A 35 -23.05 -0.66 -8.56
C SER A 35 -22.58 0.69 -9.10
N LEU A 36 -22.28 0.77 -10.40
CA LEU A 36 -21.95 2.03 -11.07
C LEU A 36 -23.10 3.03 -10.93
N LEU A 37 -24.33 2.64 -11.26
CA LEU A 37 -25.49 3.51 -11.14
C LEU A 37 -25.73 3.93 -9.68
N GLN A 38 -25.55 3.04 -8.72
CA GLN A 38 -25.63 3.39 -7.30
C GLN A 38 -24.60 4.47 -6.91
N LEU A 39 -23.37 4.40 -7.43
CA LEU A 39 -22.34 5.43 -7.20
C LEU A 39 -22.61 6.73 -7.96
N VAL A 40 -23.32 6.67 -9.10
CA VAL A 40 -23.71 7.87 -9.86
C VAL A 40 -24.82 8.63 -9.14
N TYR A 41 -25.80 7.91 -8.59
CA TYR A 41 -27.00 8.51 -7.98
C TYR A 41 -26.88 8.82 -6.49
N ASN A 42 -25.96 8.17 -5.76
CA ASN A 42 -25.76 8.41 -4.33
C ASN A 42 -24.38 9.05 -4.11
N ASP A 43 -24.28 9.97 -3.15
CA ASP A 43 -22.98 10.43 -2.65
C ASP A 43 -22.21 9.23 -2.08
N ILE A 44 -20.88 9.25 -2.26
CA ILE A 44 -19.96 8.22 -1.78
C ILE A 44 -19.79 8.40 -0.26
N ASP A 45 -20.85 8.21 0.51
CA ASP A 45 -20.78 8.18 1.97
C ASP A 45 -20.42 6.76 2.44
N SER A 46 -19.25 6.66 3.05
CA SER A 46 -18.55 5.45 3.52
C SER A 46 -19.42 4.52 4.36
N PRO A 47 -19.57 3.24 3.96
CA PRO A 47 -18.76 2.15 4.53
C PRO A 47 -18.30 1.10 3.49
N PHE A 48 -18.41 1.42 2.20
CA PHE A 48 -18.10 0.50 1.09
C PHE A 48 -16.65 0.06 1.01
N TRP A 49 -15.71 0.84 1.57
CA TRP A 49 -14.27 0.65 1.36
C TRP A 49 -13.62 -0.18 2.46
N ARG A 50 -14.27 -1.29 2.87
CA ARG A 50 -13.49 -2.39 3.44
C ARG A 50 -12.68 -2.92 2.27
N LEU A 51 -11.50 -2.35 2.00
CA LEU A 51 -10.66 -2.66 0.85
C LEU A 51 -10.00 -4.05 1.00
N ASP A 52 -10.82 -5.04 1.29
CA ASP A 52 -10.50 -6.45 1.19
C ASP A 52 -10.38 -6.85 -0.30
N PRO A 53 -9.79 -8.03 -0.61
CA PRO A 53 -9.58 -8.46 -1.99
C PRO A 53 -10.84 -8.50 -2.85
N CYS A 54 -12.01 -8.83 -2.29
CA CYS A 54 -13.25 -8.87 -3.05
C CYS A 54 -13.72 -7.47 -3.41
N THR A 55 -13.63 -6.52 -2.47
CA THR A 55 -13.96 -5.12 -2.70
C THR A 55 -13.02 -4.48 -3.74
N LEU A 56 -11.71 -4.71 -3.65
CA LEU A 56 -10.75 -4.20 -4.64
C LEU A 56 -11.00 -4.75 -6.06
N ARG A 57 -11.36 -6.04 -6.17
CA ARG A 57 -11.77 -6.62 -7.47
C ARG A 57 -13.02 -5.98 -8.03
N HIS A 58 -14.03 -5.74 -7.18
CA HIS A 58 -15.26 -5.07 -7.62
C HIS A 58 -14.99 -3.65 -8.11
N LEU A 59 -14.06 -2.94 -7.46
CA LEU A 59 -13.66 -1.59 -7.87
C LEU A 59 -12.93 -1.54 -9.19
N HIS A 60 -12.13 -2.56 -9.51
CA HIS A 60 -11.55 -2.72 -10.84
C HIS A 60 -12.66 -2.76 -11.91
N ASP A 61 -13.66 -3.63 -11.75
CA ASP A 61 -14.77 -3.77 -12.70
C ASP A 61 -15.55 -2.43 -12.85
N ILE A 62 -15.75 -1.70 -11.75
CA ILE A 62 -16.41 -0.38 -11.79
C ILE A 62 -15.55 0.65 -12.53
N LEU A 63 -14.23 0.68 -12.26
CA LEU A 63 -13.33 1.63 -12.92
C LEU A 63 -13.28 1.39 -14.43
N GLU A 64 -13.28 0.13 -14.89
CA GLU A 64 -13.42 -0.20 -16.31
C GLU A 64 -14.70 0.37 -16.92
N LEU A 65 -15.83 0.29 -16.20
CA LEU A 65 -17.07 0.92 -16.67
C LEU A 65 -17.01 2.44 -16.67
N THR A 66 -16.35 3.07 -15.68
CA THR A 66 -16.17 4.53 -15.69
C THR A 66 -15.37 5.00 -16.90
N ASP A 67 -14.33 4.25 -17.28
CA ASP A 67 -13.52 4.52 -18.49
C ASP A 67 -14.36 4.28 -19.75
N LYS A 68 -15.08 3.15 -19.84
CA LYS A 68 -15.95 2.80 -20.98
C LYS A 68 -17.03 3.83 -21.25
N TYR A 69 -17.66 4.35 -20.20
CA TYR A 69 -18.78 5.30 -20.30
C TYR A 69 -18.36 6.77 -20.21
N ALA A 70 -17.06 7.05 -20.09
CA ALA A 70 -16.48 8.37 -19.92
C ALA A 70 -17.16 9.15 -18.78
N ILE A 71 -17.16 8.55 -17.59
CA ILE A 71 -17.69 9.11 -16.33
C ILE A 71 -16.51 9.57 -15.47
N ASP A 72 -15.80 10.59 -15.95
CA ASP A 72 -14.50 11.01 -15.41
C ASP A 72 -14.58 11.44 -13.94
N TYR A 73 -15.64 12.15 -13.53
CA TYR A 73 -15.81 12.59 -12.15
C TYR A 73 -15.86 11.41 -11.16
N LEU A 74 -16.53 10.31 -11.56
CA LEU A 74 -16.68 9.16 -10.70
C LEU A 74 -15.36 8.40 -10.61
N ARG A 75 -14.65 8.30 -11.73
CA ARG A 75 -13.30 7.76 -11.77
C ARG A 75 -12.37 8.52 -10.82
N GLU A 76 -12.33 9.85 -10.92
CA GLU A 76 -11.51 10.71 -10.05
C GLU A 76 -11.86 10.53 -8.56
N ASN A 77 -13.15 10.46 -8.24
CA ASN A 77 -13.62 10.24 -6.87
C ASN A 77 -13.18 8.87 -6.33
N ILE A 78 -13.34 7.80 -7.10
CA ILE A 78 -12.91 6.45 -6.70
C ILE A 78 -11.39 6.41 -6.51
N VAL A 79 -10.62 6.97 -7.46
CA VAL A 79 -9.15 7.03 -7.38
C VAL A 79 -8.72 7.80 -6.11
N THR A 80 -9.31 8.98 -5.87
CA THR A 80 -9.03 9.79 -4.68
C THR A 80 -9.30 9.01 -3.40
N GLN A 81 -10.39 8.25 -3.36
CA GLN A 81 -10.73 7.43 -2.22
C GLN A 81 -9.74 6.29 -2.00
N ILE A 82 -9.34 5.57 -3.06
CA ILE A 82 -8.31 4.54 -3.00
C ILE A 82 -7.00 5.13 -2.48
N GLU A 83 -6.57 6.28 -3.00
CA GLU A 83 -5.36 6.97 -2.53
C GLU A 83 -5.44 7.35 -1.04
N SER A 84 -6.61 7.75 -0.56
CA SER A 84 -6.82 8.15 0.85
C SER A 84 -6.62 6.99 1.83
N CYS A 85 -6.83 5.76 1.38
CA CYS A 85 -6.67 4.56 2.18
C CYS A 85 -5.21 4.10 2.30
N TRP A 86 -4.32 4.61 1.46
CA TRP A 86 -2.90 4.24 1.46
C TRP A 86 -2.02 5.32 2.09
N PRO A 87 -1.08 4.95 2.98
CA PRO A 87 -0.20 5.92 3.60
C PRO A 87 0.78 6.50 2.58
N ARG A 88 0.78 7.82 2.46
CA ARG A 88 1.78 8.57 1.68
C ARG A 88 2.97 9.05 2.52
N THR A 89 2.85 8.99 3.84
CA THR A 89 3.89 9.40 4.79
C THR A 89 4.16 8.30 5.81
N LEU A 90 5.40 8.26 6.32
CA LEU A 90 5.79 7.33 7.40
C LEU A 90 4.90 7.48 8.64
N ARG A 91 4.49 8.72 8.96
CA ARG A 91 3.56 8.97 10.07
C ARG A 91 2.22 8.26 9.83
N ARG A 92 1.65 8.40 8.63
CA ARG A 92 0.37 7.76 8.30
C ARG A 92 0.49 6.24 8.29
N TRP A 93 1.65 5.71 7.89
CA TRP A 93 1.96 4.29 8.00
C TRP A 93 1.91 3.81 9.46
N ASP A 94 2.59 4.53 10.36
CA ASP A 94 2.62 4.21 11.78
C ASP A 94 1.24 4.27 12.46
N GLU A 95 0.28 5.02 11.90
CA GLU A 95 -1.11 5.10 12.36
C GLU A 95 -1.98 3.94 11.82
N LEU A 96 -1.73 3.47 10.59
CA LEU A 96 -2.59 2.49 9.91
C LEU A 96 -2.18 1.05 10.18
N ASP A 97 -0.87 0.77 10.16
CA ASP A 97 -0.33 -0.58 10.17
C ASP A 97 -0.66 -1.35 11.46
N PRO A 98 -0.43 -0.80 12.68
CA PRO A 98 -0.73 -1.53 13.92
C PRO A 98 -2.21 -1.83 14.11
N ASN A 99 -3.09 -1.07 13.45
CA ASN A 99 -4.54 -1.20 13.56
C ASN A 99 -5.12 -2.19 12.53
N GLY A 100 -4.28 -2.80 11.67
CA GLY A 100 -4.74 -3.70 10.61
C GLY A 100 -5.65 -2.99 9.60
N LEU A 101 -5.47 -1.68 9.42
CA LEU A 101 -6.30 -0.85 8.54
C LEU A 101 -5.75 -0.73 7.12
N LEU A 102 -4.58 -1.35 6.84
CA LEU A 102 -4.03 -1.38 5.50
C LEU A 102 -4.83 -2.35 4.62
N PRO A 103 -5.17 -1.95 3.37
CA PRO A 103 -5.80 -2.84 2.42
C PRO A 103 -4.91 -4.01 2.01
N GLU A 104 -5.50 -5.04 1.41
CA GLU A 104 -4.73 -6.18 0.91
C GLU A 104 -3.80 -5.73 -0.24
N PRO A 105 -2.48 -5.96 -0.13
CA PRO A 105 -1.52 -5.28 -0.99
C PRO A 105 -1.44 -5.84 -2.41
N ALA A 106 -1.68 -7.13 -2.66
CA ALA A 106 -1.57 -7.69 -4.00
C ALA A 106 -2.68 -7.16 -4.91
N SER A 107 -3.93 -7.15 -4.43
CA SER A 107 -5.07 -6.58 -5.15
C SER A 107 -4.88 -5.08 -5.41
N ALA A 108 -4.34 -4.35 -4.42
CA ALA A 108 -4.08 -2.92 -4.59
C ALA A 108 -2.97 -2.63 -5.60
N ILE A 109 -1.89 -3.43 -5.64
CA ILE A 109 -0.83 -3.31 -6.66
C ILE A 109 -1.40 -3.52 -8.05
N ARG A 110 -2.25 -4.54 -8.23
CA ARG A 110 -2.90 -4.85 -9.52
C ARG A 110 -3.77 -3.69 -9.99
N LEU A 111 -4.71 -3.26 -9.14
CA LEU A 111 -5.59 -2.14 -9.40
C LEU A 111 -4.79 -0.87 -9.74
N ALA A 112 -3.76 -0.55 -8.96
CA ALA A 112 -2.94 0.63 -9.19
C ALA A 112 -2.17 0.60 -10.52
N ARG A 113 -1.74 -0.59 -10.98
CA ARG A 113 -1.08 -0.71 -12.29
C ARG A 113 -2.08 -0.60 -13.44
N GLU A 114 -3.23 -1.26 -13.33
CA GLU A 114 -4.26 -1.28 -14.37
C GLU A 114 -4.88 0.12 -14.57
N HIS A 115 -5.12 0.84 -13.47
CA HIS A 115 -5.77 2.15 -13.51
C HIS A 115 -4.82 3.33 -13.30
N ILE A 116 -3.50 3.11 -13.39
CA ILE A 116 -2.47 4.15 -13.35
C ILE A 116 -2.58 5.02 -12.08
N ILE A 117 -2.55 4.37 -10.91
CA ILE A 117 -2.54 5.01 -9.58
C ILE A 117 -1.17 4.77 -8.92
N PRO A 118 -0.07 5.33 -9.46
CA PRO A 118 1.28 4.99 -8.99
C PRO A 118 1.57 5.48 -7.57
N SER A 119 0.79 6.42 -7.06
CA SER A 119 0.95 7.04 -5.73
C SER A 119 0.85 6.05 -4.57
N ILE A 120 0.08 4.97 -4.72
CA ILE A 120 -0.10 3.96 -3.66
C ILE A 120 0.93 2.84 -3.73
N LEU A 121 1.59 2.66 -4.89
CA LEU A 121 2.49 1.54 -5.14
C LEU A 121 3.66 1.45 -4.13
N PRO A 122 4.32 2.53 -3.70
CA PRO A 122 5.47 2.40 -2.79
C PRO A 122 5.07 1.77 -1.44
N ALA A 123 3.95 2.22 -0.88
CA ALA A 123 3.40 1.69 0.37
C ALA A 123 2.84 0.28 0.20
N ALA A 124 2.15 0.00 -0.91
CA ALA A 124 1.60 -1.34 -1.18
C ALA A 124 2.71 -2.39 -1.38
N PHE A 125 3.77 -2.06 -2.13
CA PHE A 125 4.92 -2.95 -2.28
C PHE A 125 5.69 -3.11 -0.97
N TYR A 126 5.84 -2.06 -0.15
CA TYR A 126 6.44 -2.20 1.18
C TYR A 126 5.60 -3.14 2.06
N HIS A 127 4.27 -2.97 2.09
CA HIS A 127 3.37 -3.85 2.83
C HIS A 127 3.49 -5.31 2.37
N LEU A 128 3.43 -5.56 1.06
CA LEU A 128 3.63 -6.90 0.50
C LEU A 128 5.01 -7.48 0.83
N SER A 129 6.05 -6.63 0.88
CA SER A 129 7.42 -7.09 1.15
C SER A 129 7.60 -7.69 2.54
N ARG A 130 6.74 -7.35 3.49
CA ARG A 130 6.72 -7.86 4.87
C ARG A 130 5.99 -9.19 5.00
N ILE A 131 5.14 -9.52 4.03
CA ILE A 131 4.28 -10.71 4.07
C ILE A 131 5.06 -11.93 3.58
N SER A 132 4.97 -13.04 4.32
CA SER A 132 5.51 -14.32 3.89
C SER A 132 4.71 -14.86 2.71
N ILE A 133 5.38 -15.51 1.77
CA ILE A 133 4.71 -16.17 0.65
C ILE A 133 3.79 -17.31 1.11
N GLU A 134 4.06 -17.87 2.29
CA GLU A 134 3.21 -18.88 2.94
C GLU A 134 1.91 -18.29 3.50
N GLY A 135 1.87 -16.97 3.74
CA GLY A 135 0.69 -16.21 4.17
C GLY A 135 -0.28 -15.91 3.03
N ASP A 136 -0.64 -16.93 2.24
CA ASP A 136 -1.58 -16.79 1.13
C ASP A 136 -3.04 -16.74 1.62
N TRP A 137 -3.72 -15.65 1.29
CA TRP A 137 -5.14 -15.42 1.57
C TRP A 137 -6.04 -16.59 1.12
N ARG A 138 -5.73 -17.21 -0.02
CA ARG A 138 -6.54 -18.29 -0.59
C ARG A 138 -6.52 -19.55 0.26
N ASN A 139 -5.39 -19.83 0.91
CA ASN A 139 -5.23 -21.01 1.77
C ASN A 139 -5.98 -20.83 3.09
N ILE A 140 -6.02 -19.60 3.62
CA ILE A 140 -6.63 -19.28 4.91
C ILE A 140 -8.17 -19.34 4.85
N ARG A 141 -8.79 -18.87 3.76
CA ARG A 141 -10.25 -18.95 3.57
C ARG A 141 -10.78 -20.39 3.52
N GLN A 142 -9.98 -21.34 3.03
CA GLN A 142 -10.41 -22.74 2.95
C GLN A 142 -10.49 -23.43 4.32
N HIS A 143 -9.77 -22.93 5.32
CA HIS A 143 -9.64 -23.59 6.63
C HIS A 143 -10.56 -23.00 7.71
N GLY A 144 -11.33 -21.94 7.42
CA GLY A 144 -12.35 -21.40 8.34
C GLY A 144 -11.83 -20.82 9.65
N GLU A 145 -10.52 -20.64 9.81
CA GLU A 145 -9.93 -20.07 11.01
C GLU A 145 -10.13 -18.55 11.06
N ALA A 146 -10.51 -18.05 12.25
CA ALA A 146 -10.62 -16.62 12.50
C ALA A 146 -9.22 -16.00 12.35
N VAL A 147 -9.02 -15.23 11.27
CA VAL A 147 -7.77 -14.54 10.93
C VAL A 147 -7.48 -13.45 11.96
N LYS A 148 -6.94 -13.83 13.12
CA LYS A 148 -6.33 -12.88 14.03
C LYS A 148 -4.94 -12.55 13.48
N SER A 149 -4.78 -11.32 12.98
CA SER A 149 -3.49 -10.62 12.93
C SER A 149 -2.38 -11.23 12.06
N VAL A 150 -2.68 -12.11 11.10
CA VAL A 150 -1.70 -12.46 10.05
C VAL A 150 -1.90 -11.49 8.89
N CYS A 151 -0.89 -10.70 8.56
CA CYS A 151 -0.87 -9.94 7.31
C CYS A 151 -0.85 -10.95 6.16
N VAL A 152 -1.88 -10.91 5.32
CA VAL A 152 -2.16 -11.89 4.26
C VAL A 152 -2.15 -11.18 2.91
N ALA A 153 -1.72 -11.90 1.88
CA ALA A 153 -1.78 -11.40 0.51
C ALA A 153 -2.34 -12.45 -0.45
N ASP A 154 -3.08 -12.02 -1.47
CA ASP A 154 -3.50 -12.90 -2.57
C ASP A 154 -2.37 -12.96 -3.61
N TRP A 155 -1.35 -13.77 -3.31
CA TRP A 155 -0.16 -13.92 -4.15
C TRP A 155 -0.49 -14.37 -5.58
N GLY A 156 -1.60 -15.08 -5.78
CA GLY A 156 -2.07 -15.53 -7.08
C GLY A 156 -2.58 -14.41 -8.00
N LEU A 157 -2.70 -13.17 -7.52
CA LEU A 157 -3.03 -12.00 -8.35
C LEU A 157 -1.79 -11.35 -8.98
N LEU A 158 -0.60 -11.55 -8.41
CA LEU A 158 0.60 -10.85 -8.84
C LEU A 158 1.11 -11.38 -10.19
N THR A 159 1.50 -10.47 -11.07
CA THR A 159 2.17 -10.83 -12.32
C THR A 159 3.65 -11.17 -12.10
N ALA A 160 4.29 -11.75 -13.12
CA ALA A 160 5.74 -11.97 -13.08
C ALA A 160 6.54 -10.67 -12.87
N ASP A 161 6.07 -9.56 -13.45
CA ASP A 161 6.71 -8.25 -13.27
C ASP A 161 6.50 -7.70 -11.86
N ASP A 162 5.34 -7.92 -11.25
CA ASP A 162 5.08 -7.55 -9.85
C ASP A 162 5.98 -8.32 -8.89
N LEU A 163 6.13 -9.63 -9.10
CA LEU A 163 7.05 -10.46 -8.32
C LEU A 163 8.50 -10.03 -8.52
N ARG A 164 8.91 -9.73 -9.75
CA ARG A 164 10.26 -9.21 -10.04
C ARG A 164 10.51 -7.88 -9.36
N CYS A 165 9.52 -6.98 -9.38
CA CYS A 165 9.54 -5.69 -8.69
C CYS A 165 9.74 -5.88 -7.18
N LEU A 166 8.93 -6.75 -6.57
CA LEU A 166 9.00 -7.09 -5.14
C LEU A 166 10.36 -7.64 -4.74
N LEU A 167 10.89 -8.63 -5.48
CA LEU A 167 12.17 -9.27 -5.18
C LEU A 167 13.34 -8.28 -5.32
N LYS A 168 13.35 -7.46 -6.37
CA LYS A 168 14.34 -6.39 -6.53
C LYS A 168 14.25 -5.36 -5.41
N GLY A 169 13.04 -4.96 -5.05
CA GLY A 169 12.78 -4.01 -3.97
C GLY A 169 13.30 -4.52 -2.63
N ARG A 170 12.98 -5.77 -2.26
CA ARG A 170 13.54 -6.43 -1.06
C ARG A 170 15.06 -6.42 -1.05
N ALA A 171 15.69 -6.77 -2.17
CA ALA A 171 17.16 -6.80 -2.28
C ALA A 171 17.78 -5.40 -2.17
N LYS A 172 17.23 -4.39 -2.85
CA LYS A 172 17.71 -3.00 -2.78
C LYS A 172 17.52 -2.42 -1.38
N MET A 173 16.35 -2.61 -0.78
CA MET A 173 16.03 -2.13 0.55
C MET A 173 16.98 -2.71 1.59
N ARG A 174 17.23 -4.04 1.55
CA ARG A 174 18.19 -4.68 2.46
C ARG A 174 19.60 -4.10 2.35
N ARG A 175 20.09 -3.86 1.13
CA ARG A 175 21.41 -3.25 0.88
C ARG A 175 21.46 -1.80 1.38
N ALA A 176 20.45 -1.00 1.03
CA ALA A 176 20.35 0.38 1.47
C ALA A 176 20.27 0.49 2.99
N SER A 177 19.52 -0.41 3.65
CA SER A 177 19.44 -0.43 5.12
C SER A 177 20.79 -0.69 5.77
N GLN A 178 21.59 -1.62 5.23
CA GLN A 178 22.96 -1.87 5.69
C GLN A 178 23.83 -0.61 5.56
N GLU A 179 23.78 0.06 4.42
CA GLU A 179 24.56 1.27 4.18
C GLU A 179 24.13 2.41 5.10
N ILE A 180 22.83 2.73 5.17
CA ILE A 180 22.32 3.87 5.95
C ILE A 180 22.60 3.69 7.43
N LEU A 181 22.38 2.49 7.98
CA LEU A 181 22.64 2.22 9.40
C LEU A 181 24.13 2.38 9.72
N ARG A 182 25.02 1.79 8.90
CA ARG A 182 26.47 1.94 9.08
C ARG A 182 26.90 3.40 8.99
N PHE A 183 26.50 4.13 7.96
CA PHE A 183 26.87 5.55 7.82
C PHE A 183 26.34 6.41 8.95
N GLY A 184 25.12 6.15 9.44
CA GLY A 184 24.56 6.85 10.60
C GLY A 184 25.42 6.66 11.85
N PHE A 185 25.83 5.41 12.10
CA PHE A 185 26.58 4.98 13.28
C PHE A 185 28.06 5.40 13.29
N HIS A 186 28.65 5.64 12.12
CA HIS A 186 30.06 6.04 11.96
C HIS A 186 30.32 7.56 11.94
N ARG A 187 29.34 8.43 12.24
CA ARG A 187 29.60 9.88 12.31
C ARG A 187 30.55 10.25 13.46
N GLU A 188 31.40 11.24 13.23
CA GLU A 188 32.68 11.44 13.93
C GLU A 188 32.60 11.95 15.38
N GLU A 189 31.44 12.39 15.87
CA GLU A 189 31.33 12.99 17.22
C GLU A 189 30.37 12.20 18.11
N TRP A 190 30.93 11.28 18.87
CA TRP A 190 30.24 10.61 19.96
C TRP A 190 30.72 11.14 21.31
N PRO A 191 29.87 11.14 22.35
CA PRO A 191 30.29 11.49 23.71
C PRO A 191 31.50 10.67 24.18
N GLU A 192 32.55 11.35 24.66
CA GLU A 192 33.79 10.73 25.13
C GLU A 192 33.58 9.86 26.37
N GLU A 193 32.59 10.19 27.22
CA GLU A 193 32.37 9.50 28.48
C GLU A 193 31.75 8.10 28.32
N CYS A 194 31.30 7.74 27.11
CA CYS A 194 30.68 6.45 26.84
C CYS A 194 31.62 5.50 26.10
N SER A 195 31.81 4.30 26.67
CA SER A 195 32.60 3.23 26.06
C SER A 195 32.21 2.98 24.59
N SER A 196 33.19 3.09 23.70
CA SER A 196 33.02 2.77 22.27
C SER A 196 32.63 1.31 22.07
N ALA A 197 33.21 0.38 22.82
CA ALA A 197 32.89 -1.05 22.72
C ALA A 197 31.40 -1.33 23.03
N LYS A 198 30.83 -0.67 24.04
CA LYS A 198 29.40 -0.79 24.37
C LYS A 198 28.51 -0.24 23.26
N ARG A 199 28.88 0.93 22.71
CA ARG A 199 28.18 1.53 21.57
C ARG A 199 28.18 0.60 20.36
N TRP A 200 29.34 0.11 19.94
CA TRP A 200 29.46 -0.78 18.78
C TRP A 200 28.68 -2.08 18.94
N ARG A 201 28.62 -2.65 20.16
CA ARG A 201 27.79 -3.83 20.42
C ARG A 201 26.31 -3.54 20.18
N LEU A 202 25.76 -2.52 20.84
CA LEU A 202 24.35 -2.15 20.69
C LEU A 202 24.01 -1.78 19.24
N LEU A 203 24.87 -1.03 18.56
CA LEU A 203 24.68 -0.65 17.16
C LEU A 203 24.69 -1.87 16.23
N GLY A 204 25.56 -2.85 16.48
CA GLY A 204 25.58 -4.11 15.76
C GLY A 204 24.33 -4.95 15.99
N GLU A 205 23.82 -5.01 17.22
CA GLU A 205 22.57 -5.69 17.55
C GLU A 205 21.36 -5.05 16.85
N ILE A 206 21.28 -3.72 16.86
CA ILE A 206 20.25 -2.95 16.16
C ILE A 206 20.32 -3.19 14.65
N GLU A 207 21.52 -3.11 14.06
CA GLU A 207 21.75 -3.37 12.64
C GLU A 207 21.27 -4.79 12.27
N GLU A 208 21.67 -5.79 13.05
CA GLU A 208 21.30 -7.18 12.82
C GLU A 208 19.79 -7.40 12.93
N ALA A 209 19.15 -6.85 13.97
CA ALA A 209 17.70 -6.94 14.17
C ALA A 209 16.93 -6.30 13.02
N CYS A 210 17.32 -5.09 12.60
CA CYS A 210 16.69 -4.40 11.48
C CYS A 210 16.84 -5.17 10.17
N ILE A 211 18.03 -5.70 9.86
CA ILE A 211 18.30 -6.40 8.59
C ILE A 211 17.61 -7.75 8.51
N LYS A 212 17.50 -8.47 9.64
CA LYS A 212 16.85 -9.79 9.70
C LYS A 212 15.33 -9.70 9.78
N SER A 213 14.78 -8.57 10.22
CA SER A 213 13.34 -8.37 10.31
C SER A 213 12.70 -8.34 8.92
N PRO A 214 11.55 -9.01 8.71
CA PRO A 214 10.72 -8.79 7.53
C PRO A 214 10.12 -7.38 7.51
N ASP A 215 10.00 -6.73 8.68
CA ASP A 215 9.53 -5.36 8.84
C ASP A 215 10.63 -4.49 9.46
N ILE A 216 11.44 -3.91 8.57
CA ILE A 216 12.60 -3.10 8.95
C ILE A 216 12.18 -1.81 9.65
N LEU A 217 11.08 -1.18 9.21
CA LEU A 217 10.58 0.06 9.80
C LEU A 217 10.01 -0.18 11.20
N HIS A 218 9.31 -1.28 11.43
CA HIS A 218 8.82 -1.64 12.76
C HIS A 218 9.98 -2.03 13.68
N ALA A 219 10.91 -2.87 13.22
CA ALA A 219 12.10 -3.23 14.01
C ALA A 219 12.87 -1.99 14.48
N ALA A 220 13.11 -1.01 13.60
CA ALA A 220 13.74 0.24 13.99
C ALA A 220 12.89 1.06 14.98
N LYS A 221 11.56 1.06 14.82
CA LYS A 221 10.61 1.75 15.73
C LYS A 221 10.69 1.17 17.15
N ASP A 222 10.75 -0.14 17.29
CA ASP A 222 10.86 -0.80 18.59
C ASP A 222 12.09 -0.32 19.36
N TYR A 223 13.23 -0.14 18.69
CA TYR A 223 14.43 0.41 19.33
C TYR A 223 14.33 1.92 19.61
N ILE A 224 13.54 2.69 18.86
CA ILE A 224 13.28 4.10 19.16
C ILE A 224 12.45 4.22 20.45
N GLU A 225 11.43 3.36 20.61
CA GLU A 225 10.47 3.40 21.71
C GLU A 225 10.99 2.76 23.00
N LYS A 226 12.06 1.96 22.94
CA LYS A 226 12.73 1.43 24.15
C LYS A 226 13.17 2.54 25.10
N GLU A 227 12.73 2.46 26.35
CA GLU A 227 13.13 3.39 27.42
C GLU A 227 14.61 3.24 27.80
N ASP A 228 15.09 2.00 27.87
CA ASP A 228 16.49 1.65 28.14
C ASP A 228 16.95 0.49 27.23
N TYR A 229 18.21 0.55 26.82
CA TYR A 229 18.87 -0.52 26.07
C TYR A 229 19.56 -1.55 26.98
N GLY A 230 19.69 -1.29 28.28
CA GLY A 230 20.23 -2.25 29.25
C GLY A 230 21.76 -2.45 29.20
N ASP A 231 22.43 -1.92 28.17
CA ASP A 231 23.87 -2.14 27.92
C ASP A 231 24.81 -1.17 28.66
N GLY A 232 24.26 -0.31 29.52
CA GLY A 232 25.03 0.73 30.21
C GLY A 232 25.67 1.73 29.24
N VAL A 233 25.00 1.97 28.11
CA VAL A 233 25.23 3.09 27.18
C VAL A 233 24.67 4.36 27.82
N CYS A 234 25.39 5.48 27.74
CA CYS A 234 24.94 6.72 28.39
C CYS A 234 23.71 7.31 27.69
N GLN A 235 22.89 8.07 28.44
CA GLN A 235 21.67 8.69 27.90
C GLN A 235 21.90 9.58 26.66
N PRO A 236 22.97 10.39 26.58
CA PRO A 236 23.30 11.11 25.34
C PRO A 236 23.47 10.20 24.11
N CYS A 237 24.16 9.06 24.27
CA CYS A 237 24.32 8.08 23.20
C CYS A 237 22.98 7.42 22.84
N CYS A 238 22.15 7.09 23.83
CA CYS A 238 20.80 6.55 23.59
C CYS A 238 19.94 7.52 22.78
N SER A 239 19.89 8.80 23.17
CA SER A 239 19.16 9.84 22.44
C SER A 239 19.66 10.02 21.01
N ARG A 240 20.98 9.96 20.80
CA ARG A 240 21.57 10.01 19.46
C ARG A 240 21.16 8.82 18.60
N ILE A 241 21.23 7.60 19.15
CA ILE A 241 20.80 6.37 18.46
C ILE A 241 19.33 6.46 18.05
N ARG A 242 18.44 6.92 18.94
CA ARG A 242 17.00 7.11 18.62
C ARG A 242 16.80 8.11 17.48
N TYR A 243 17.55 9.21 17.48
CA TYR A 243 17.50 10.21 16.42
C TYR A 243 17.99 9.63 15.07
N ASP A 244 19.11 8.92 15.08
CA ASP A 244 19.68 8.30 13.88
C ASP A 244 18.74 7.22 13.33
N LEU A 245 18.07 6.44 14.21
CA LEU A 245 17.04 5.48 13.81
C LEU A 245 15.80 6.18 13.23
N GLY A 246 15.36 7.30 13.80
CA GLY A 246 14.27 8.09 13.24
C GLY A 246 14.60 8.61 11.83
N THR A 247 15.83 9.08 11.65
CA THR A 247 16.36 9.52 10.34
C THR A 247 16.42 8.34 9.37
N PHE A 248 16.93 7.19 9.81
CA PHE A 248 16.97 5.95 9.04
C PHE A 248 15.57 5.54 8.53
N ARG A 249 14.57 5.49 9.42
CA ARG A 249 13.18 5.14 9.06
C ARG A 249 12.63 6.11 8.01
N TYR A 250 12.83 7.40 8.21
CA TYR A 250 12.38 8.43 7.27
C TYR A 250 13.05 8.29 5.90
N THR A 251 14.38 8.16 5.86
CA THR A 251 15.13 7.98 4.62
C THR A 251 14.68 6.72 3.88
N LEU A 252 14.53 5.60 4.58
CA LEU A 252 14.08 4.34 3.97
C LEU A 252 12.68 4.49 3.37
N TRP A 253 11.76 5.15 4.07
CA TRP A 253 10.41 5.45 3.57
C TRP A 253 10.42 6.28 2.29
N THR A 254 11.25 7.34 2.23
CA THR A 254 11.33 8.21 1.05
C THR A 254 11.93 7.51 -0.17
N MET A 255 12.73 6.47 0.03
CA MET A 255 13.38 5.70 -1.03
C MET A 255 12.55 4.52 -1.55
N LEU A 256 11.36 4.25 -0.99
CA LEU A 256 10.54 3.10 -1.38
C LEU A 256 10.25 3.08 -2.88
N SER A 257 9.94 4.24 -3.48
CA SER A 257 9.70 4.36 -4.92
C SER A 257 10.90 3.88 -5.75
N ASP A 258 12.13 4.24 -5.34
CA ASP A 258 13.36 3.86 -6.04
C ASP A 258 13.69 2.37 -5.86
N PHE A 259 13.40 1.81 -4.68
CA PHE A 259 13.56 0.39 -4.42
C PHE A 259 12.67 -0.44 -5.32
N PHE A 260 11.39 -0.08 -5.40
CA PHE A 260 10.41 -0.79 -6.24
C PHE A 260 10.40 -0.29 -7.69
N SER A 261 11.31 0.62 -8.07
CA SER A 261 11.43 1.12 -9.45
C SER A 261 10.08 1.65 -9.99
N ILE A 262 9.35 2.36 -9.13
CA ILE A 262 8.05 2.92 -9.43
C ILE A 262 8.29 4.25 -10.13
N HIS A 263 8.04 4.29 -11.43
CA HIS A 263 8.06 5.53 -12.20
C HIS A 263 6.72 6.24 -11.98
N MET A 264 6.73 7.34 -11.23
CA MET A 264 5.59 8.24 -11.23
C MET A 264 5.52 8.87 -12.62
N ILE A 265 4.47 8.56 -13.37
CA ILE A 265 4.16 9.27 -14.60
C ILE A 265 3.92 10.72 -14.16
N ARG A 266 4.80 11.63 -14.56
CA ARG A 266 4.55 13.06 -14.40
C ARG A 266 3.36 13.39 -15.30
N THR A 267 2.19 13.54 -14.71
CA THR A 267 1.06 14.26 -15.29
C THR A 267 1.45 15.72 -15.52
#